data_AF-A0A949FQG7-F1
#
_entry.id   AF-A0A949FQG7-F1
#
_cell.length_a   1.000
_cell.length_b   1.000
_cell.length_c   1.000
_cell.angle_alpha   90.00
_cell.angle_beta   90.00
_cell.angle_gamma   90.00
#
_symmetry.space_group_name_H-M   'P 1'
#
loop_
_entity.id
_entity.type
_entity.pdbx_description
1 polymer ?
#
loop_
_entity_poly.entity_id
_entity_poly.type
_entity_poly.pdbx_seq_one_letter_code
_entity_poly.pdbx_strand_id
1 'polypeptide(L)'
;MVDSVEYSISLELQGLCRQIRQHPNYVLGVTRCLVQGSSLGESFWIAVVRAFKDQLSGALGSRSIELDSIGLEVNSLSPSVNSRYNIAQYIASRRRDGVVMLDLGLNETLLALYGRHCDGVVLLVDEETKVVRRWLSSMERENIPWLGYCKVEQAIRQELKAVA
;
A
#
# COMPACT_ATOMS: atom_id res chain seq x y z
N MET A 1 -24.61 -16.60 -21.98
CA MET A 1 -23.42 -17.17 -21.33
C MET A 1 -22.50 -16.01 -21.08
N VAL A 2 -22.32 -15.65 -19.81
CA VAL A 2 -21.52 -14.49 -19.41
C VAL A 2 -20.12 -15.02 -19.22
N ASP A 3 -19.29 -14.83 -20.24
CA ASP A 3 -17.90 -15.22 -20.20
C ASP A 3 -17.18 -14.40 -19.12
N SER A 4 -16.67 -15.13 -18.13
CA SER A 4 -15.42 -14.90 -17.41
C SER A 4 -15.13 -13.46 -17.00
N VAL A 5 -15.61 -13.08 -15.81
CA VAL A 5 -14.94 -12.08 -14.96
C VAL A 5 -13.68 -12.74 -14.40
N GLU A 6 -12.71 -12.95 -15.28
CA GLU A 6 -11.38 -13.42 -14.95
C GLU A 6 -10.57 -12.25 -14.36
N TYR A 7 -9.93 -12.51 -13.22
CA TYR A 7 -8.97 -11.69 -12.48
C TYR A 7 -9.52 -10.52 -11.66
N SER A 8 -10.31 -10.85 -10.62
CA SER A 8 -10.23 -10.11 -9.37
C SER A 8 -8.84 -10.36 -8.75
N ILE A 9 -7.95 -9.37 -8.78
CA ILE A 9 -6.58 -9.49 -8.28
C ILE A 9 -6.65 -9.64 -6.75
N SER A 10 -6.72 -10.90 -6.32
CA SER A 10 -6.21 -11.35 -5.05
C SER A 10 -4.69 -11.27 -5.14
N LEU A 11 -4.07 -10.30 -4.47
CA LEU A 11 -2.63 -10.37 -4.29
C LEU A 11 -2.33 -11.67 -3.52
N GLU A 12 -1.82 -12.70 -4.20
CA GLU A 12 -1.35 -13.90 -3.53
C GLU A 12 -0.19 -13.48 -2.63
N LEU A 13 -0.41 -13.45 -1.32
CA LEU A 13 0.59 -13.07 -0.32
C LEU A 13 1.91 -13.84 -0.51
N GLN A 14 1.83 -15.08 -1.02
CA GLN A 14 2.98 -15.91 -1.37
C GLN A 14 3.83 -15.31 -2.51
N GLY A 15 3.19 -14.75 -3.55
CA GLY A 15 3.87 -14.08 -4.66
C GLY A 15 4.59 -12.82 -4.19
N LEU A 16 3.93 -12.00 -3.37
CA LEU A 16 4.54 -10.83 -2.73
C LEU A 16 5.75 -11.24 -1.88
N CYS A 17 5.60 -12.25 -1.03
CA CYS A 17 6.70 -12.75 -0.19
C CYS A 17 7.88 -13.24 -1.03
N ARG A 18 7.63 -13.89 -2.17
CA ARG A 18 8.70 -14.34 -3.09
C ARG A 18 9.48 -13.17 -3.66
N GLN A 19 8.81 -12.12 -4.11
CA GLN A 19 9.45 -10.91 -4.61
C GLN A 19 10.29 -10.21 -3.54
N ILE A 20 9.74 -10.04 -2.33
CA ILE A 20 10.47 -9.42 -1.22
C ILE A 20 11.66 -10.28 -0.80
N ARG A 21 11.56 -11.61 -0.79
CA ARG A 21 12.70 -12.48 -0.44
C ARG A 21 13.86 -12.37 -1.42
N GLN A 22 13.60 -12.08 -2.69
CA GLN A 22 14.63 -11.87 -3.70
C GLN A 22 15.42 -10.57 -3.47
N HIS A 23 14.88 -9.65 -2.67
CA HIS A 23 15.47 -8.34 -2.40
C HIS A 23 15.69 -8.19 -0.88
N PRO A 24 16.92 -8.30 -0.37
CA PRO A 24 17.18 -8.19 1.08
C PRO A 24 16.75 -6.84 1.66
N ASN A 25 16.70 -5.83 0.80
CA ASN A 25 16.43 -4.44 1.04
C ASN A 25 15.25 -4.02 0.15
N TYR A 26 14.09 -3.78 0.74
CA TYR A 26 12.84 -3.60 -0.01
C TYR A 26 11.94 -2.58 0.67
N VAL A 27 11.52 -1.55 -0.07
CA VAL A 27 10.54 -0.56 0.37
C VAL A 27 9.19 -0.86 -0.28
N LEU A 28 8.28 -1.40 0.52
CA LEU A 28 6.91 -1.68 0.12
C LEU A 28 6.01 -0.48 0.45
N GLY A 29 5.53 0.22 -0.57
CA GLY A 29 4.49 1.22 -0.41
C GLY A 29 3.15 0.54 -0.14
N VAL A 30 2.40 1.05 0.83
CA VAL A 30 1.02 0.64 1.06
C VAL A 30 0.15 1.87 0.99
N THR A 31 -0.88 1.81 0.17
CA THR A 31 -1.89 2.87 0.08
C THR A 31 -3.27 2.27 0.20
N ARG A 32 -4.25 3.10 0.49
CA ARG A 32 -5.62 2.68 0.77
C ARG A 32 -6.57 3.47 -0.11
N CYS A 33 -7.60 2.80 -0.62
CA CYS A 33 -8.66 3.43 -1.41
C CYS A 33 -9.97 3.41 -0.64
N LEU A 34 -10.46 4.60 -0.26
CA LEU A 34 -11.80 4.77 0.29
C LEU A 34 -12.83 4.81 -0.85
N VAL A 35 -13.80 3.91 -0.77
CA VAL A 35 -14.99 3.97 -1.61
C VAL A 35 -15.92 5.05 -1.05
N GLN A 36 -16.46 5.92 -1.91
CA GLN A 36 -17.46 6.91 -1.51
C GLN A 36 -18.64 6.23 -0.79
N GLY A 37 -19.00 6.75 0.39
CA GLY A 37 -20.05 6.19 1.24
C GLY A 37 -19.59 5.10 2.21
N SER A 38 -18.29 4.75 2.22
CA SER A 38 -17.73 3.90 3.27
C SER A 38 -17.80 4.61 4.63
N SER A 39 -18.34 3.92 5.64
CA SER A 39 -18.35 4.38 7.04
C SER A 39 -17.02 4.14 7.76
N LEU A 40 -16.00 3.66 7.04
CA LEU A 40 -14.72 3.27 7.62
C LEU A 40 -13.82 4.50 7.78
N GLY A 41 -13.57 4.87 9.02
CA GLY A 41 -12.70 6.00 9.38
C GLY A 41 -11.20 5.70 9.21
N GLU A 42 -10.39 6.73 9.41
CA GLU A 42 -8.93 6.64 9.33
C GLU A 42 -8.32 5.63 10.33
N SER A 43 -8.87 5.56 11.54
CA SER A 43 -8.43 4.62 12.59
C SER A 43 -8.55 3.16 12.14
N PHE A 44 -9.66 2.80 11.48
CA PHE A 44 -9.87 1.47 10.91
C PHE A 44 -8.76 1.14 9.92
N TRP A 45 -8.48 2.05 8.99
CA TRP A 45 -7.49 1.80 7.97
C TRP A 45 -6.05 1.75 8.51
N ILE A 46 -5.73 2.52 9.54
CA ILE A 46 -4.43 2.39 10.25
C ILE A 46 -4.31 0.97 10.82
N ALA A 47 -5.38 0.45 11.41
CA ALA A 47 -5.39 -0.90 11.96
C ALA A 47 -5.28 -1.98 10.85
N VAL A 48 -5.93 -1.80 9.69
CA VAL A 48 -5.75 -2.68 8.53
C VAL A 48 -4.31 -2.70 8.05
N VAL A 49 -3.65 -1.53 7.93
CA VAL A 49 -2.24 -1.45 7.53
C VAL A 49 -1.36 -2.22 8.51
N ARG A 50 -1.60 -2.09 9.82
CA ARG A 50 -0.88 -2.87 10.85
C ARG A 50 -1.14 -4.37 10.75
N ALA A 51 -2.39 -4.79 10.58
CA ALA A 51 -2.72 -6.20 10.40
C ALA A 51 -2.04 -6.80 9.16
N PHE A 52 -2.02 -6.05 8.06
CA PHE A 52 -1.31 -6.46 6.83
C PHE A 52 0.20 -6.59 7.05
N LYS A 53 0.81 -5.64 7.78
CA LYS A 53 2.22 -5.71 8.20
C LYS A 53 2.51 -7.01 8.96
N ASP A 54 1.69 -7.33 9.94
CA ASP A 54 1.90 -8.48 10.83
C ASP A 54 1.74 -9.79 10.07
N GLN A 55 0.73 -9.87 9.18
CA GLN A 55 0.52 -11.01 8.29
C GLN A 55 1.73 -11.20 7.34
N LEU A 56 2.23 -10.12 6.74
CA LEU A 56 3.39 -10.17 5.85
C LEU A 56 4.67 -10.54 6.61
N SER A 57 4.88 -10.00 7.81
CA SER A 57 5.99 -10.33 8.70
C SER A 57 6.00 -11.81 9.08
N GLY A 58 4.83 -12.35 9.46
CA GLY A 58 4.64 -13.77 9.73
C GLY A 58 4.95 -14.63 8.51
N ALA A 59 4.45 -14.23 7.34
CA ALA A 59 4.69 -14.95 6.09
C ALA A 59 6.16 -14.91 5.64
N LEU A 60 6.89 -13.82 5.91
CA LEU A 60 8.32 -13.71 5.61
C LEU A 60 9.22 -14.52 6.55
N GLY A 61 8.70 -14.99 7.69
CA GLY A 61 9.38 -15.93 8.58
C GLY A 61 10.57 -15.30 9.31
N SER A 62 10.28 -14.46 10.30
CA SER A 62 11.20 -13.76 11.24
C SER A 62 11.85 -12.45 10.79
N ARG A 63 11.68 -12.01 9.54
CA ARG A 63 12.04 -10.64 9.14
C ARG A 63 11.03 -9.66 9.75
N SER A 64 11.43 -8.93 10.79
CA SER A 64 10.65 -7.80 11.27
C SER A 64 10.56 -6.74 10.18
N ILE A 65 9.33 -6.39 9.79
CA ILE A 65 9.07 -5.28 8.87
C ILE A 65 9.01 -4.00 9.69
N GLU A 66 9.76 -2.98 9.32
CA GLU A 66 9.57 -1.64 9.88
C GLU A 66 8.33 -1.01 9.25
N LEU A 67 7.46 -0.40 10.07
CA LEU A 67 6.34 0.38 9.56
C LEU A 67 6.67 1.86 9.75
N ASP A 68 6.87 2.56 8.65
CA ASP A 68 7.04 4.00 8.61
C ASP A 68 5.79 4.64 7.99
N SER A 69 5.39 5.78 8.52
CA SER A 69 4.25 6.54 7.99
C SER A 69 4.76 7.88 7.51
N ILE A 70 4.51 8.18 6.23
CA ILE A 70 4.81 9.51 5.70
C ILE A 70 3.74 10.42 6.28
N GLY A 71 4.03 10.98 7.46
CA GLY A 71 3.13 11.84 8.19
C GLY A 71 2.43 12.85 7.26
N LEU A 72 1.16 13.13 7.59
CA LEU A 72 0.26 14.09 6.94
C LEU A 72 0.81 15.52 6.75
N GLU A 73 2.08 15.78 7.03
CA GLU A 73 2.73 17.09 6.89
C GLU A 73 3.00 17.51 5.43
N VAL A 74 2.74 16.64 4.45
CA VAL A 74 2.77 17.02 3.01
C VAL A 74 1.44 17.66 2.57
N ASN A 75 0.71 18.32 3.49
CA ASN A 75 -0.54 19.05 3.21
C ASN A 75 -0.34 20.35 2.43
N SER A 76 0.89 20.67 2.07
CA SER A 76 1.17 21.59 0.99
C SER A 76 2.18 20.88 0.11
N LEU A 77 2.02 20.90 -1.22
CA LEU A 77 3.11 20.98 -2.19
C LEU A 77 2.59 20.66 -3.58
N SER A 78 2.59 21.67 -4.44
CA SER A 78 3.21 21.50 -5.75
C SER A 78 4.69 21.21 -5.47
N PRO A 79 5.17 19.96 -5.60
CA PRO A 79 6.52 19.64 -5.16
C PRO A 79 7.51 20.26 -6.14
N SER A 80 8.34 21.16 -5.63
CA SER A 80 9.51 21.66 -6.34
C SER A 80 10.41 20.49 -6.78
N VAL A 81 11.30 20.72 -7.75
CA VAL A 81 12.30 19.71 -8.16
C VAL A 81 13.11 19.21 -6.95
N ASN A 82 13.45 20.12 -6.02
CA ASN A 82 14.16 19.78 -4.77
C ASN A 82 13.33 18.85 -3.87
N SER A 83 12.01 19.06 -3.79
CA SER A 83 11.13 18.19 -3.02
C SER A 83 11.12 16.77 -3.58
N ARG A 84 11.12 16.60 -4.90
CA ARG A 84 11.17 15.26 -5.54
C ARG A 84 12.50 14.57 -5.29
N TYR A 85 13.61 15.30 -5.36
CA TYR A 85 14.94 14.76 -5.07
C TYR A 85 15.05 14.30 -3.61
N ASN A 86 14.57 15.11 -2.66
CA ASN A 86 14.56 14.75 -1.24
C ASN A 86 13.71 13.50 -0.96
N ILE A 87 12.56 13.38 -1.63
CA ILE A 87 11.71 12.19 -1.53
C ILE A 87 12.46 10.94 -2.02
N ALA A 88 13.09 11.02 -3.20
CA ALA A 88 13.86 9.90 -3.74
C ALA A 88 15.01 9.50 -2.81
N GLN A 89 15.71 10.48 -2.23
CA GLN A 89 16.77 10.24 -1.25
C GLN A 89 16.25 9.59 0.04
N TYR A 90 15.11 10.05 0.55
CA TYR A 90 14.46 9.47 1.73
C TYR A 90 14.08 8.00 1.49
N ILE A 91 13.41 7.69 0.37
CA ILE A 91 13.08 6.29 0.04
C ILE A 91 14.35 5.45 -0.16
N ALA A 92 15.36 6.00 -0.83
CA ALA A 92 16.63 5.32 -1.02
C ALA A 92 17.37 5.04 0.30
N SER A 93 17.24 5.90 1.32
CA SER A 93 17.82 5.63 2.63
C SER A 93 17.10 4.49 3.34
N ARG A 94 15.78 4.37 3.20
CA ARG A 94 14.98 3.26 3.77
C ARG A 94 15.32 1.90 3.18
N ARG A 95 15.79 1.85 1.93
CA ARG A 95 16.34 0.61 1.34
C ARG A 95 17.56 0.08 2.08
N ARG A 96 18.15 0.77 3.06
CA ARG A 96 19.27 0.21 3.85
C ARG A 96 18.80 -0.62 5.04
N ASP A 97 17.53 -0.52 5.41
CA ASP A 97 16.97 -1.02 6.66
C ASP A 97 16.17 -2.32 6.48
N GLY A 98 16.60 -3.19 5.57
CA GLY A 98 15.88 -4.43 5.28
C GLY A 98 14.54 -4.18 4.59
N VAL A 99 13.45 -4.73 5.13
CA VAL A 99 12.10 -4.56 4.58
C VAL A 99 11.37 -3.45 5.34
N VAL A 100 11.10 -2.35 4.65
CA VAL A 100 10.33 -1.22 5.19
C VAL A 100 8.98 -1.17 4.49
N MET A 101 7.92 -1.07 5.27
CA MET A 101 6.57 -0.82 4.78
C MET A 101 6.21 0.64 5.03
N LEU A 102 5.85 1.34 3.96
CA LEU A 102 5.61 2.77 3.97
C LEU A 102 4.12 3.07 3.76
N ASP A 103 3.45 3.57 4.80
CA ASP A 103 2.05 3.97 4.69
C ASP A 103 1.95 5.32 3.96
N LEU A 104 1.40 5.28 2.74
CA LEU A 104 1.16 6.43 1.86
C LEU A 104 -0.23 7.05 2.08
N GLY A 105 -1.05 6.45 2.94
CA GLY A 105 -2.38 6.94 3.28
C GLY A 105 -3.38 6.87 2.13
N LEU A 106 -4.34 7.81 2.15
CA LEU A 106 -5.52 7.88 1.27
C LEU A 106 -5.36 8.87 0.10
N ASN A 107 -4.19 9.49 -0.03
CA ASN A 107 -3.99 10.62 -0.92
C ASN A 107 -3.32 10.17 -2.22
N GLU A 108 -4.05 10.23 -3.34
CA GLU A 108 -3.51 9.91 -4.69
C GLU A 108 -2.25 10.74 -5.02
N THR A 109 -2.12 11.95 -4.47
CA THR A 109 -0.93 12.80 -4.64
C THR A 109 0.28 12.21 -3.91
N LEU A 110 0.12 11.75 -2.66
CA LEU A 110 1.21 11.10 -1.92
C LEU A 110 1.65 9.83 -2.63
N LEU A 111 0.68 9.05 -3.11
CA LEU A 111 0.95 7.87 -3.94
C LEU A 111 1.79 8.22 -5.17
N ALA A 112 1.43 9.25 -5.94
CA ALA A 112 2.20 9.67 -7.11
C ALA A 112 3.61 10.19 -6.76
N LEU A 113 3.76 10.83 -5.61
CA LEU A 113 5.03 11.39 -5.18
C LEU A 113 6.01 10.35 -4.66
N TYR A 114 5.54 9.42 -3.83
CA TYR A 114 6.37 8.46 -3.12
C TYR A 114 6.31 7.05 -3.74
N GLY A 115 5.16 6.64 -4.26
CA GLY A 115 4.92 5.29 -4.77
C GLY A 115 5.88 4.90 -5.90
N ARG A 116 6.19 5.81 -6.82
CA ARG A 116 7.15 5.57 -7.92
C ARG A 116 8.59 5.30 -7.46
N HIS A 117 8.93 5.66 -6.23
CA HIS A 117 10.27 5.45 -5.67
C HIS A 117 10.34 4.18 -4.84
N CYS A 118 9.19 3.62 -4.44
CA CYS A 118 9.09 2.33 -3.76
C CYS A 118 9.48 1.19 -4.71
N ASP A 119 9.83 0.04 -4.15
CA ASP A 119 10.15 -1.16 -4.94
C ASP A 119 8.88 -1.88 -5.40
N GLY A 120 7.79 -1.72 -4.65
CA GLY A 120 6.45 -2.03 -5.10
C GLY A 120 5.38 -1.37 -4.24
N VAL A 121 4.17 -1.25 -4.78
CA VAL A 121 3.02 -0.64 -4.08
C VAL A 121 1.83 -1.61 -4.04
N VAL A 122 1.25 -1.79 -2.86
CA VAL A 122 0.00 -2.54 -2.66
C VAL A 122 -1.13 -1.58 -2.33
N LEU A 123 -2.27 -1.78 -3.01
CA LEU A 123 -3.51 -1.04 -2.76
C LEU A 123 -4.42 -1.83 -1.81
N LEU A 124 -4.69 -1.33 -0.62
CA LEU A 124 -5.67 -1.89 0.29
C LEU A 124 -7.06 -1.36 -0.07
N VAL A 125 -8.01 -2.27 -0.29
CA VAL A 125 -9.36 -1.93 -0.74
C VAL A 125 -10.41 -2.60 0.13
N ASP A 126 -11.48 -1.88 0.41
CA ASP A 126 -12.59 -2.44 1.17
C ASP A 126 -13.38 -3.41 0.28
N GLU A 127 -13.83 -2.89 -0.86
CA GLU A 127 -14.50 -3.64 -1.91
C GLU A 127 -13.93 -3.29 -3.27
N GLU A 128 -13.95 -4.26 -4.17
CA GLU A 128 -13.58 -4.02 -5.56
C GLU A 128 -14.67 -3.20 -6.21
N THR A 129 -14.34 -1.96 -6.55
CA THR A 129 -15.27 -1.01 -7.17
C THR A 129 -14.63 -0.34 -8.36
N LYS A 130 -15.41 0.43 -9.13
CA LYS A 130 -14.89 1.27 -10.22
C LYS A 130 -13.81 2.25 -9.73
N VAL A 131 -13.81 2.63 -8.45
CA VAL A 131 -12.80 3.51 -7.85
C VAL A 131 -11.43 2.82 -7.79
N VAL A 132 -11.40 1.52 -7.43
CA VAL A 132 -10.16 0.72 -7.42
C VAL A 132 -9.54 0.69 -8.82
N ARG A 133 -10.35 0.45 -9.85
CA ARG A 133 -9.87 0.47 -11.25
C ARG A 133 -9.30 1.83 -11.63
N ARG A 134 -9.93 2.93 -11.22
CA ARG A 134 -9.41 4.29 -11.44
C ARG A 134 -8.05 4.50 -10.78
N TRP A 135 -7.87 4.03 -9.55
CA TRP A 135 -6.60 4.10 -8.83
C TRP A 135 -5.51 3.30 -9.54
N LEU A 136 -5.80 2.08 -9.96
CA LEU A 136 -4.85 1.25 -10.71
C LEU A 136 -4.44 1.90 -12.04
N SER A 137 -5.40 2.43 -12.81
CA SER A 137 -5.09 3.19 -14.04
C SER A 137 -4.28 4.46 -13.76
N SER A 138 -4.44 5.08 -12.58
CA SER A 138 -3.62 6.22 -12.16
C SER A 138 -2.19 5.78 -11.84
N MET A 139 -2.03 4.69 -11.09
CA MET A 139 -0.71 4.11 -10.79
C MET A 139 0.06 3.73 -12.05
N GLU A 140 -0.62 3.11 -13.02
CA GLU A 140 -0.03 2.76 -14.31
C GLU A 140 0.44 3.99 -15.08
N ARG A 141 -0.40 5.03 -15.19
CA ARG A 141 -0.06 6.29 -15.88
C ARG A 141 1.15 7.00 -15.25
N GLU A 142 1.25 6.94 -13.93
CA GLU A 142 2.32 7.58 -13.16
C GLU A 142 3.59 6.70 -13.03
N ASN A 143 3.64 5.54 -13.71
CA ASN A 143 4.73 4.55 -13.64
C ASN A 143 5.04 4.08 -12.21
N ILE A 144 3.99 3.90 -11.40
CA ILE A 144 4.11 3.36 -10.05
C ILE A 144 4.19 1.83 -10.15
N PRO A 145 5.17 1.17 -9.50
CA PRO A 145 5.32 -0.29 -9.52
C PRO A 145 4.25 -0.96 -8.66
N TRP A 146 3.00 -0.95 -9.11
CA TRP A 146 1.90 -1.57 -8.36
C TRP A 146 1.98 -3.10 -8.46
N LEU A 147 1.87 -3.77 -7.31
CA LEU A 147 1.95 -5.23 -7.20
C LEU A 147 0.57 -5.88 -7.25
N GLY A 148 -0.47 -5.13 -6.92
CA GLY A 148 -1.86 -5.56 -6.91
C GLY A 148 -2.66 -4.82 -5.85
N TYR A 149 -3.87 -5.31 -5.60
CA TYR A 149 -4.67 -4.88 -4.48
C TYR A 149 -4.94 -6.03 -3.50
N CYS A 150 -5.13 -5.70 -2.24
CA CYS A 150 -5.55 -6.63 -1.20
C CYS A 150 -6.91 -6.18 -0.69
N LYS A 151 -7.90 -7.06 -0.80
CA LYS A 151 -9.23 -6.81 -0.26
C LYS A 151 -9.21 -7.06 1.25
N VAL A 152 -9.73 -6.12 2.04
CA VAL A 152 -9.89 -6.33 3.48
C VAL A 152 -10.89 -7.45 3.72
N GLU A 153 -10.39 -8.57 4.22
CA GLU A 153 -11.20 -9.74 4.52
C GLU A 153 -12.26 -9.44 5.58
N GLN A 154 -13.39 -10.14 5.50
CA GLN A 154 -14.51 -9.96 6.42
C GLN A 154 -14.12 -10.28 7.88
N ALA A 155 -13.18 -11.20 8.10
CA ALA A 155 -12.66 -11.52 9.43
C ALA A 155 -11.94 -10.31 10.06
N ILE A 156 -11.04 -9.67 9.32
CA ILE A 156 -10.34 -8.44 9.76
C ILE A 156 -11.36 -7.33 10.03
N ARG A 157 -12.40 -7.20 9.20
CA ARG A 157 -13.46 -6.22 9.44
C ARG A 157 -14.21 -6.46 10.74
N GLN A 158 -14.49 -7.72 11.09
CA GLN A 158 -15.20 -8.07 12.32
C GLN A 158 -14.33 -7.85 13.56
N GLU A 159 -13.06 -8.24 13.49
CA GLU A 159 -12.10 -8.07 14.57
C GLU A 159 -11.86 -6.58 14.87
N LEU A 160 -11.64 -5.76 13.83
CA LEU A 160 -11.40 -4.33 14.00
C LEU A 160 -12.64 -3.53 14.42
N LYS A 161 -13.85 -4.02 14.11
CA LYS A 161 -15.10 -3.42 14.61
C LYS A 161 -15.37 -3.74 16.08
N ALA A 162 -14.82 -4.83 16.61
CA ALA A 162 -14.99 -5.20 18.02
C ALA A 162 -14.04 -4.41 18.96
N VAL A 163 -13.01 -3.77 18.39
CA VAL A 163 -11.97 -3.03 19.12
C VAL A 163 -12.17 -1.49 19.03
N ALA A 164 -13.08 -1.03 18.17
CA ALA A 164 -13.43 0.38 17.97
C ALA A 164 -14.72 0.75 18.71
#